data_AF-A0A7C5CJE5-F1
#
_entry.id   AF-A0A7C5CJE5-F1
#
_cell.length_a   1.000
_cell.length_b   1.000
_cell.length_c   1.000
_cell.angle_alpha   90.00
_cell.angle_beta   90.00
_cell.angle_gamma   90.00
#
_symmetry.space_group_name_H-M   'P 1'
#
loop_
_entity.id
_entity.type
_entity.pdbx_description
1 polymer ?
#
loop_
_entity_poly.entity_id
_entity_poly.type
_entity_poly.pdbx_seq_one_letter_code
_entity_poly.pdbx_strand_id
1 'polypeptide(L)'
;MLAINPILLTGDKPFSREKVAEAIRLAIIAELDAVNLYEQMARLVKDERFKKVFLDIAREEKAHVGEFLALLLELDPEQVKELKKGFEEIKELTGIETKI
;
A
#
# COMPACT_ATOMS: atom_id res chain seq x y z
N MET A 1 13.00 7.08 -3.94
CA MET A 1 12.32 6.45 -5.09
C MET A 1 12.78 5.00 -5.15
N LEU A 2 11.88 4.04 -4.92
CA LEU A 2 12.18 2.59 -4.92
C LEU A 2 12.07 1.95 -6.31
N ALA A 3 11.52 2.68 -7.29
CA ALA A 3 11.41 2.20 -8.65
C ALA A 3 12.79 2.18 -9.34
N ILE A 4 13.18 1.00 -9.83
CA ILE A 4 14.35 0.84 -10.70
C ILE A 4 14.00 1.48 -12.05
N ASN A 5 14.96 2.21 -12.64
CA ASN A 5 14.81 2.71 -14.00
C ASN A 5 14.44 1.54 -14.95
N PRO A 6 13.35 1.63 -15.72
CA PRO A 6 12.90 0.54 -16.59
C PRO A 6 13.95 0.03 -17.58
N ILE A 7 14.90 0.87 -17.99
CA ILE A 7 16.04 0.48 -18.86
C ILE A 7 16.96 -0.55 -18.18
N LEU A 8 16.96 -0.59 -16.84
CA LEU A 8 17.73 -1.53 -16.03
C LEU A 8 16.93 -2.79 -15.63
N LEU A 9 15.65 -2.89 -16.01
CA LEU A 9 14.87 -4.11 -15.83
C LEU A 9 15.34 -5.15 -16.86
N THR A 10 16.43 -5.83 -16.54
CA THR A 10 16.98 -6.90 -17.35
C THR A 10 16.48 -8.24 -16.83
N GLY A 11 15.69 -8.95 -17.65
CA GLY A 11 15.14 -10.24 -17.30
C GLY A 11 14.15 -10.73 -18.34
N ASP A 12 14.54 -11.70 -19.15
CA ASP A 12 13.70 -12.24 -20.23
C ASP A 12 12.63 -13.22 -19.72
N LYS A 13 12.55 -13.46 -18.41
CA LYS A 13 11.65 -14.44 -17.79
C LYS A 13 10.56 -13.76 -16.98
N PRO A 14 9.29 -14.17 -17.15
CA PRO A 14 8.20 -13.76 -16.26
C PRO A 14 8.51 -14.07 -14.79
N PHE A 15 7.92 -13.29 -13.88
CA PHE A 15 8.04 -13.53 -12.45
C PHE A 15 7.40 -14.88 -12.05
N SER A 16 8.04 -15.57 -11.11
CA SER A 16 7.40 -16.67 -10.39
C SER A 16 6.27 -16.13 -9.51
N ARG A 17 5.35 -17.00 -9.08
CA ARG A 17 4.27 -16.63 -8.15
C ARG A 17 4.79 -15.90 -6.90
N GLU A 18 5.91 -16.36 -6.35
CA GLU A 18 6.59 -15.75 -5.21
C GLU A 18 7.08 -14.32 -5.51
N LYS A 19 7.76 -14.13 -6.64
CA LYS A 19 8.20 -12.80 -7.09
C LYS A 19 7.05 -11.85 -7.40
N VAL A 20 5.90 -12.37 -7.84
CA VAL A 20 4.67 -11.56 -7.99
C VAL A 20 4.17 -11.07 -6.63
N ALA A 21 4.16 -11.94 -5.61
CA ALA A 21 3.78 -11.53 -4.26
C ALA A 21 4.76 -10.47 -3.68
N GLU A 22 6.07 -10.63 -3.89
CA GLU A 22 7.07 -9.61 -3.54
C GLU A 22 6.81 -8.27 -4.23
N ALA A 23 6.52 -8.29 -5.54
CA ALA A 23 6.20 -7.09 -6.30
C ALA A 23 4.94 -6.39 -5.78
N ILE A 24 3.90 -7.15 -5.41
CA ILE A 24 2.67 -6.61 -4.83
C ILE A 24 2.96 -5.99 -3.44
N ARG A 25 3.76 -6.62 -2.58
CA ARG A 25 4.17 -6.01 -1.31
C ARG A 25 4.93 -4.71 -1.53
N LEU A 26 5.80 -4.65 -2.55
CA LEU A 26 6.51 -3.42 -2.91
C LEU A 26 5.55 -2.34 -3.43
N ALA A 27 4.52 -2.71 -4.19
CA ALA A 27 3.47 -1.79 -4.63
C ALA A 27 2.71 -1.20 -3.42
N ILE A 28 2.30 -2.03 -2.45
CA ILE A 28 1.67 -1.55 -1.21
C ILE A 28 2.57 -0.54 -0.47
N ILE A 29 3.88 -0.81 -0.40
CA ILE A 29 4.85 0.11 0.20
C ILE A 29 4.88 1.45 -0.55
N ALA A 30 4.88 1.41 -1.88
CA ALA A 30 4.89 2.62 -2.71
C ALA A 30 3.62 3.46 -2.49
N GLU A 31 2.44 2.83 -2.43
CA GLU A 31 1.19 3.55 -2.18
C GLU A 31 1.15 4.18 -0.78
N LEU A 32 1.62 3.45 0.25
CA LEU A 32 1.71 4.00 1.61
C LEU A 32 2.70 5.18 1.72
N ASP A 33 3.82 5.14 0.99
CA ASP A 33 4.76 6.26 0.89
C ASP A 33 4.10 7.46 0.20
N ALA A 34 3.37 7.23 -0.90
CA ALA A 34 2.64 8.26 -1.63
C ALA A 34 1.57 8.95 -0.77
N VAL A 35 0.79 8.18 0.00
CA VAL A 35 -0.18 8.72 0.98
C VAL A 35 0.50 9.70 1.93
N ASN A 36 1.59 9.28 2.58
CA ASN A 36 2.31 10.12 3.53
C ASN A 36 2.91 11.36 2.85
N LEU A 37 3.50 11.20 1.67
CA LEU A 37 4.09 12.29 0.89
C LEU A 37 3.06 13.36 0.57
N TYR A 38 1.92 12.97 -0.01
CA TYR A 38 0.89 13.91 -0.43
C TYR A 38 0.18 14.57 0.74
N GLU A 39 -0.09 13.84 1.83
CA GLU A 39 -0.64 14.45 3.05
C GLU A 39 0.34 15.47 3.68
N GLN A 40 1.65 15.19 3.67
CA GLN A 40 2.65 16.14 4.15
C GLN A 40 2.74 17.38 3.27
N MET A 41 2.74 17.23 1.95
CA MET A 41 2.71 18.36 1.00
C MET A 41 1.44 19.20 1.18
N ALA A 42 0.28 18.57 1.32
CA ALA A 42 -0.99 19.25 1.56
C ALA A 42 -0.96 20.14 2.82
N ARG A 43 -0.24 19.73 3.88
CA ARG A 43 -0.09 20.53 5.11
C ARG A 43 0.76 21.79 4.92
N LEU A 44 1.66 21.81 3.93
CA LEU A 44 2.58 22.92 3.67
C LEU A 44 2.07 23.89 2.58
N VAL A 45 1.08 23.47 1.80
CA VAL A 45 0.49 24.26 0.72
C VAL A 45 -0.58 25.21 1.26
N LYS A 46 -0.44 26.52 0.97
CA LYS A 46 -1.39 27.55 1.40
C LYS A 46 -2.60 27.72 0.47
N ASP A 47 -2.44 27.46 -0.82
CA ASP A 47 -3.53 27.59 -1.79
C ASP A 47 -4.45 26.36 -1.70
N GLU A 48 -5.67 26.58 -1.23
CA GLU A 48 -6.66 25.53 -1.00
C GLU A 48 -6.99 24.71 -2.25
N ARG A 49 -6.82 25.27 -3.46
CA ARG A 49 -7.06 24.53 -4.72
C ARG A 49 -6.04 23.42 -4.90
N PHE A 50 -4.77 23.70 -4.61
CA PHE A 50 -3.67 22.74 -4.73
C PHE A 50 -3.71 21.72 -3.59
N LYS A 51 -4.00 22.18 -2.37
CA LYS A 51 -4.20 21.31 -1.22
C LYS A 51 -5.32 20.29 -1.46
N LYS A 52 -6.43 20.71 -2.07
CA LYS A 52 -7.53 19.81 -2.45
C LYS A 52 -7.05 18.69 -3.37
N VAL A 53 -6.23 19.00 -4.37
CA VAL A 53 -5.68 17.99 -5.30
C VAL A 53 -4.78 17.01 -4.56
N PHE A 54 -3.84 17.48 -3.72
CA PHE A 54 -2.99 16.57 -2.94
C PHE A 54 -3.78 15.63 -2.04
N LEU A 55 -4.81 16.14 -1.36
CA LEU A 55 -5.65 15.31 -0.48
C LEU A 55 -6.53 14.33 -1.24
N ASP A 56 -6.99 14.69 -2.45
CA ASP A 56 -7.76 13.78 -3.29
C ASP A 56 -6.90 12.64 -3.84
N ILE A 57 -5.69 12.96 -4.33
CA ILE A 57 -4.72 11.95 -4.75
C ILE A 57 -4.36 11.03 -3.57
N ALA A 58 -4.03 11.60 -2.40
CA ALA A 58 -3.75 10.80 -1.20
C ALA A 58 -4.91 9.87 -0.80
N ARG A 59 -6.16 10.24 -1.10
CA ARG A 59 -7.34 9.38 -0.87
C ARG A 59 -7.40 8.25 -1.89
N GLU A 60 -7.08 8.51 -3.16
CA GLU A 60 -7.02 7.50 -4.22
C GLU A 60 -5.93 6.47 -3.97
N GLU A 61 -4.74 6.88 -3.50
CA GLU A 61 -3.67 5.92 -3.18
C GLU A 61 -4.06 4.98 -2.03
N LYS A 62 -4.90 5.42 -1.08
CA LYS A 62 -5.47 4.53 -0.04
C LYS A 62 -6.38 3.46 -0.64
N ALA A 63 -7.07 3.75 -1.75
CA ALA A 63 -7.84 2.75 -2.48
C ALA A 63 -6.90 1.77 -3.19
N HIS A 64 -5.81 2.24 -3.81
CA HIS A 64 -4.80 1.39 -4.44
C HIS A 64 -4.12 0.44 -3.45
N VAL A 65 -3.88 0.87 -2.19
CA VAL A 65 -3.46 -0.04 -1.11
C VAL A 65 -4.44 -1.21 -0.96
N GLY A 66 -5.74 -0.95 -1.00
CA GLY A 66 -6.78 -1.97 -0.92
C GLY A 66 -6.77 -2.92 -2.12
N GLU A 67 -6.61 -2.39 -3.34
CA GLU A 67 -6.53 -3.18 -4.57
C GLU A 67 -5.34 -4.16 -4.55
N PHE A 68 -4.14 -3.68 -4.20
CA PHE A 68 -2.96 -4.53 -4.09
C PHE A 68 -3.05 -5.52 -2.93
N LEU A 69 -3.60 -5.10 -1.78
CA LEU A 69 -3.83 -6.00 -0.66
C LEU A 69 -4.77 -7.15 -1.04
N ALA A 70 -5.84 -6.87 -1.79
CA ALA A 70 -6.75 -7.91 -2.26
C ALA A 70 -6.03 -8.97 -3.12
N LEU A 71 -5.15 -8.55 -4.03
CA LEU A 71 -4.33 -9.47 -4.83
C LEU A 71 -3.33 -10.25 -3.98
N LEU A 72 -2.72 -9.61 -2.98
CA LEU A 72 -1.78 -10.27 -2.08
C LEU A 72 -2.47 -11.39 -1.28
N LEU A 73 -3.67 -11.13 -0.76
CA LEU A 73 -4.42 -12.10 0.03
C LEU A 73 -4.87 -13.32 -0.78
N GLU A 74 -5.14 -13.14 -2.08
CA GLU A 74 -5.39 -14.27 -3.00
C GLU A 74 -4.12 -15.10 -3.25
N LEU A 75 -2.95 -14.46 -3.32
CA LEU A 75 -1.70 -15.13 -3.65
C LEU A 75 -1.01 -15.79 -2.45
N ASP A 76 -1.18 -15.23 -1.25
CA ASP A 76 -0.47 -15.57 -0.01
C ASP A 76 -1.44 -15.93 1.14
N PRO A 77 -1.78 -17.23 1.31
CA PRO A 77 -2.66 -17.69 2.38
C PRO A 77 -2.10 -17.48 3.80
N GLU A 78 -0.77 -17.42 3.96
CA GLU A 78 -0.15 -17.15 5.26
C GLU A 78 -0.40 -15.70 5.66
N GLN A 79 -0.29 -14.76 4.71
CA GLN A 79 -0.65 -13.36 4.93
C GLN A 79 -2.10 -13.20 5.42
N VAL A 80 -3.05 -13.98 4.89
CA VAL A 80 -4.46 -13.98 5.35
C VAL A 80 -4.56 -14.39 6.82
N LYS A 81 -3.85 -15.47 7.20
CA LYS A 81 -3.87 -16.00 8.56
C LYS A 81 -3.29 -15.00 9.55
N GLU A 82 -2.12 -14.45 9.25
CA GLU A 82 -1.44 -13.50 10.14
C GLU A 82 -2.16 -12.14 10.19
N LEU A 83 -2.81 -11.70 9.10
CA LEU A 83 -3.64 -10.50 9.12
C LEU A 83 -4.83 -10.63 10.08
N LYS A 84 -5.53 -11.78 10.06
CA LYS A 84 -6.62 -12.07 11.01
C LYS A 84 -6.11 -12.10 12.46
N LYS A 85 -4.96 -12.74 12.69
CA LYS A 85 -4.34 -12.80 14.02
C LYS A 85 -4.00 -11.40 14.54
N GLY A 86 -3.44 -10.53 13.69
CA GLY A 86 -3.15 -9.15 14.05
C GLY A 86 -4.41 -8.36 14.46
N PHE A 87 -5.56 -8.64 13.84
CA PHE A 87 -6.82 -7.98 14.19
C PHE A 87 -7.29 -8.39 15.59
N GLU A 88 -7.23 -9.69 15.90
CA GLU A 88 -7.53 -10.19 17.23
C GLU A 88 -6.54 -9.67 18.28
N GLU A 89 -5.24 -9.60 17.95
CA GLU A 89 -4.22 -9.09 18.87
C GLU A 89 -4.45 -7.62 19.23
N ILE A 90 -4.83 -6.77 18.28
CA ILE A 90 -5.21 -5.37 18.57
C ILE A 90 -6.46 -5.30 19.45
N LYS A 91 -7.46 -6.15 19.20
CA LYS A 91 -8.66 -6.24 20.04
C LYS A 91 -8.32 -6.64 21.47
N GLU A 92 -7.44 -7.63 21.67
CA GLU A 92 -7.00 -8.07 22.99
C GLU A 92 -6.17 -7.00 23.72
N LEU A 93 -5.24 -6.34 23.02
CA LEU A 93 -4.32 -5.36 23.63
C LEU A 93 -4.97 -4.02 23.93
N THR A 94 -5.93 -3.58 23.11
CA THR A 94 -6.45 -2.21 23.14
C THR A 94 -7.96 -2.11 23.30
N GLY A 95 -8.70 -3.22 23.12
CA GLY A 95 -10.15 -3.21 23.04
C GLY A 95 -10.73 -2.66 21.74
N ILE A 96 -9.89 -2.23 20.79
CA ILE A 96 -10.33 -1.70 19.49
C ILE A 96 -10.72 -2.85 18.57
N GLU A 97 -11.97 -2.85 18.11
CA GLU A 97 -12.46 -3.80 17.10
C GLU A 97 -12.39 -3.18 15.70
N THR A 98 -11.37 -3.57 14.93
CA THR A 98 -11.17 -3.12 13.55
C THR A 98 -12.10 -3.85 12.59
N LYS A 99 -12.75 -3.12 11.69
CA LYS A 99 -13.65 -3.66 10.66
C LYS A 99 -13.11 -3.28 9.27
N ILE A 100 -13.05 -4.26 8.38
CA ILE A 100 -12.76 -4.11 6.94
C ILE A 100 -13.96 -4.64 6.18
#